data_AF-K0HZN4-F1
#
_entry.id   AF-K0HZN4-F1
#
_cell.length_a   1.000
_cell.length_b   1.000
_cell.length_c   1.000
_cell.angle_alpha   90.00
_cell.angle_beta   90.00
_cell.angle_gamma   90.00
#
_symmetry.space_group_name_H-M   'P 1'
#
loop_
_entity.id
_entity.type
_entity.pdbx_description
1 polymer ?
#
loop_
_entity_poly.entity_id
_entity_poly.type
_entity_poly.pdbx_seq_one_letter_code
_entity_poly.pdbx_strand_id
1 'polypeptide(L)'
;MMSQSSALQLHDARPFFEKALVYGVQHGILDADRLAAIHTDAPKGMVQIARYFGSEFLRPELEKARDRMVNLISLYLLETTDGDLAKAAVSLRDNSFLSRSKGGSDMLKRLIAMPESSNFGMAGYADSETPLLAAWSLRSHADYRAELARRSQIAQAIAAAEWLAAQYDLDTDELETAGADAEAVIRTGLLMQALNPKAMAAGEWPSAPAFEKLVTALRKKKATVPTALRLPAGVPAELRDVLQAQCAAVLADLPKLLQSTAPLRTLLRPMGAFRARYFLLDDPLAEVDSFHRSLDALEEDDEPPQPASKTWTKATAGNEDEHSLLTLFLCLAAGAPKKTLLTEKTAASLVRKIRKSGLQPELAADFIRSHAAAAFQQDYLALWSGFVQDAQATLTSDRDYQMHDALALLRRECHVVG
;
A
#
# COMPACT_ATOMS: atom_id res chain seq x y z
N MET A 1 -31.87 44.44 18.60
CA MET A 1 -31.02 44.32 17.39
C MET A 1 -29.57 44.26 17.84
N MET A 2 -28.98 43.07 17.94
CA MET A 2 -27.54 42.90 18.15
C MET A 2 -26.90 42.65 16.79
N SER A 3 -26.06 43.59 16.35
CA SER A 3 -25.27 43.46 15.14
C SER A 3 -24.16 42.43 15.38
N GLN A 4 -24.20 41.29 14.69
CA GLN A 4 -23.05 40.39 14.58
C GLN A 4 -22.05 41.01 13.61
N SER A 5 -20.97 41.59 14.14
CA SER A 5 -19.79 41.91 13.34
C SER A 5 -19.03 40.61 13.05
N SER A 6 -19.37 39.97 11.92
CA SER A 6 -18.50 38.95 11.33
C SER A 6 -17.24 39.65 10.81
N ALA A 7 -16.19 39.67 11.63
CA ALA A 7 -14.87 40.14 11.21
C ALA A 7 -14.33 39.15 10.19
N LEU A 8 -14.38 39.52 8.90
CA LEU A 8 -13.63 38.89 7.82
C LEU A 8 -12.14 38.89 8.21
N GLN A 9 -11.64 37.77 8.74
CA GLN A 9 -10.20 37.57 8.91
C GLN A 9 -9.57 37.60 7.52
N LEU A 10 -8.81 38.65 7.24
CA LEU A 10 -8.01 38.78 6.04
C LEU A 10 -6.98 37.64 6.04
N HIS A 11 -7.19 36.61 5.22
CA HIS A 11 -6.25 35.50 5.13
C HIS A 11 -4.97 36.00 4.46
N ASP A 12 -3.90 36.18 5.24
CA ASP A 12 -2.59 36.53 4.72
C ASP A 12 -2.03 35.37 3.87
N ALA A 13 -2.03 35.54 2.56
CA ALA A 13 -1.62 34.53 1.59
C ALA A 13 -0.09 34.39 1.42
N ARG A 14 0.70 35.22 2.11
CA ARG A 14 2.16 35.17 1.99
C ARG A 14 2.72 33.82 2.49
N PRO A 15 3.80 33.31 1.86
CA PRO A 15 4.56 32.18 2.40
C PRO A 15 5.03 32.46 3.83
N PHE A 16 5.12 31.40 4.65
CA PHE A 16 5.45 31.56 6.07
C PHE A 16 6.82 32.21 6.29
N PHE A 17 7.81 31.90 5.44
CA PHE A 17 9.10 32.60 5.46
C PHE A 17 8.95 34.12 5.35
N GLU A 18 8.13 34.61 4.43
CA GLU A 18 7.93 36.06 4.25
C GLU A 18 7.25 36.68 5.47
N LYS A 19 6.27 35.98 6.06
CA LYS A 19 5.62 36.41 7.31
C LYS A 19 6.64 36.53 8.45
N ALA A 20 7.51 35.54 8.62
CA ALA A 20 8.55 35.54 9.64
C ALA A 20 9.60 36.63 9.39
N LEU A 21 9.99 36.86 8.13
CA LEU A 21 10.90 37.93 7.74
C LEU A 21 10.33 39.30 8.10
N VAL A 22 9.09 39.58 7.70
CA VAL A 22 8.40 40.85 7.98
C VAL A 22 8.23 41.05 9.49
N TYR A 23 7.80 40.01 10.21
CA TYR A 23 7.68 40.06 11.67
C TYR A 23 9.02 40.39 12.32
N GLY A 24 10.10 39.71 11.91
CA GLY A 24 11.44 39.89 12.45
C GLY A 24 11.99 41.30 12.25
N VAL A 25 11.74 41.91 11.10
CA VAL A 25 12.13 43.31 10.84
C VAL A 25 11.29 44.28 11.68
N GLN A 26 9.97 44.10 11.72
CA GLN A 26 9.06 44.97 12.48
C GLN A 26 9.36 44.99 13.98
N HIS A 27 9.83 43.87 14.53
CA HIS A 27 10.13 43.72 15.96
C HIS A 27 11.63 43.87 16.28
N GLY A 28 12.46 44.26 15.31
CA GLY A 28 13.91 44.46 15.52
C GLY A 28 14.70 43.18 15.84
N ILE A 29 14.15 42.01 15.52
CA ILE A 29 14.84 40.71 15.67
C ILE A 29 15.84 40.51 14.54
N LEU A 30 15.52 40.99 13.33
CA LEU A 30 16.38 40.95 12.15
C LEU A 30 16.89 42.36 11.86
N ASP A 31 18.19 42.56 12.01
CA ASP A 31 18.87 43.81 11.72
C ASP A 31 19.31 43.92 10.25
N ALA A 32 19.88 45.07 9.88
CA ALA A 32 20.34 45.36 8.53
C ALA A 32 21.44 44.39 8.05
N ASP A 33 22.37 44.03 8.93
CA ASP A 33 23.46 43.10 8.61
C ASP A 33 22.91 41.71 8.30
N ARG A 34 21.91 41.27 9.05
CA ARG A 34 21.24 40.00 8.83
C ARG A 34 20.47 39.97 7.51
N LEU A 35 19.78 41.06 7.16
CA LEU A 35 19.12 41.19 5.86
C LEU A 35 20.13 41.20 4.70
N ALA A 36 21.27 41.87 4.86
CA ALA A 36 22.35 41.88 3.87
C ALA A 36 22.96 40.48 3.66
N ALA A 37 23.10 39.70 4.74
CA ALA A 37 23.54 38.30 4.67
C ALA A 37 22.54 37.43 3.88
N ILE A 38 21.24 37.56 4.17
CA ILE A 38 20.19 36.83 3.42
C ILE A 38 20.22 37.21 1.93
N HIS A 39 20.35 38.51 1.61
CA HIS A 39 20.42 39.00 0.23
C HIS A 39 21.65 38.45 -0.52
N THR A 40 22.76 38.23 0.18
CA THR A 40 24.00 37.66 -0.38
C THR A 40 23.90 36.15 -0.61
N ASP A 41 23.19 35.44 0.26
CA ASP A 41 23.09 33.98 0.22
C ASP A 41 21.99 33.46 -0.72
N ALA A 42 20.88 34.19 -0.83
CA ALA A 42 19.72 33.73 -1.62
C ALA A 42 20.07 33.39 -3.08
N PRO A 43 20.82 34.22 -3.84
CA PRO A 43 21.18 33.89 -5.22
C PRO A 43 22.02 32.60 -5.33
N LYS A 44 22.91 32.34 -4.36
CA LYS A 44 23.76 31.14 -4.36
C LYS A 44 22.93 29.88 -4.24
N GLY A 45 21.98 29.85 -3.30
CA GLY A 45 21.13 28.68 -3.14
C GLY A 45 20.13 28.52 -4.29
N MET A 46 19.65 29.60 -4.91
CA MET A 46 18.81 29.52 -6.11
C MET A 46 19.55 28.84 -7.27
N VAL A 47 20.82 29.22 -7.51
CA VAL A 47 21.68 28.58 -8.51
C VAL A 47 21.91 27.10 -8.19
N GLN A 48 22.20 26.77 -6.93
CA GLN A 48 22.39 25.36 -6.50
C GLN A 48 21.13 24.51 -6.72
N ILE A 49 19.95 25.03 -6.37
CA ILE A 49 18.67 24.33 -6.56
C ILE A 49 18.36 24.17 -8.05
N ALA A 50 18.58 25.22 -8.86
CA ALA A 50 18.36 25.15 -10.31
C ALA A 50 19.28 24.12 -10.98
N ARG A 51 20.56 24.07 -10.60
CA ARG A 51 21.51 23.05 -11.06
C ARG A 51 21.08 21.64 -10.66
N TYR A 52 20.54 21.47 -9.45
CA TYR A 52 20.14 20.17 -8.94
C TYR A 52 18.95 19.57 -9.70
N PHE A 53 17.94 20.38 -10.01
CA PHE A 53 16.70 19.90 -10.67
C PHE A 53 16.67 20.10 -12.19
N GLY A 54 17.57 20.91 -12.75
CA GLY A 54 17.54 21.31 -14.15
C GLY A 54 18.80 22.06 -14.57
N SER A 55 18.66 23.32 -14.97
CA SER A 55 19.76 24.15 -15.46
C SER A 55 19.79 25.52 -14.80
N GLU A 56 20.94 25.90 -14.26
CA GLU A 56 21.16 27.23 -13.66
C GLU A 56 21.25 28.38 -14.68
N PHE A 57 21.35 28.06 -15.97
CA PHE A 57 21.46 29.05 -17.05
C PHE A 57 20.10 29.48 -17.61
N LEU A 58 19.01 28.83 -17.19
CA LEU A 58 17.67 29.11 -17.67
C LEU A 58 16.91 29.94 -16.63
N ARG A 59 16.42 31.11 -17.05
CA ARG A 59 15.61 31.98 -16.19
C ARG A 59 14.38 31.27 -15.58
N PRO A 60 13.59 30.47 -16.32
CA PRO A 60 12.47 29.74 -15.73
C PRO A 60 12.89 28.80 -14.59
N GLU A 61 14.04 28.14 -14.70
CA GLU A 61 14.56 27.23 -13.67
C GLU A 61 15.04 27.99 -12.44
N LEU A 62 15.64 29.18 -12.61
CA LEU A 62 16.01 30.06 -11.50
C LEU A 62 14.78 30.62 -10.77
N GLU A 63 13.73 31.01 -11.50
CA GLU A 63 12.47 31.46 -10.90
C GLU A 63 11.79 30.33 -10.11
N LYS A 64 11.78 29.11 -10.67
CA LYS A 64 11.29 27.93 -9.96
C LYS A 64 12.15 27.60 -8.73
N ALA A 65 13.48 27.74 -8.83
CA ALA A 65 14.39 27.53 -7.72
C ALA A 65 14.18 28.53 -6.57
N ARG A 66 13.83 29.79 -6.87
CA ARG A 66 13.39 30.77 -5.87
C ARG A 66 12.16 30.25 -5.11
N ASP A 67 11.14 29.80 -5.83
CA ASP A 67 9.90 29.32 -5.22
C ASP A 67 10.15 28.09 -4.34
N ARG A 68 10.98 27.16 -4.82
CA ARG A 68 11.45 26.01 -4.02
C ARG A 68 12.17 26.47 -2.75
N MET A 69 13.09 27.42 -2.84
CA MET A 69 13.82 27.93 -1.70
C MET A 69 12.90 28.52 -0.63
N VAL A 70 11.95 29.37 -1.05
CA VAL A 70 10.94 29.96 -0.15
C VAL A 70 10.09 28.87 0.51
N ASN A 71 9.66 27.86 -0.23
CA ASN A 71 8.86 26.76 0.28
C ASN A 71 9.64 25.88 1.27
N LEU A 72 10.89 25.54 0.95
CA LEU A 72 11.75 24.73 1.83
C LEU A 72 12.03 25.43 3.16
N ILE A 73 12.32 26.74 3.12
CA ILE A 73 12.53 27.52 4.34
C ILE A 73 11.22 27.66 5.13
N SER A 74 10.11 27.92 4.45
CA SER A 74 8.78 27.99 5.08
C SER A 74 8.43 26.69 5.78
N LEU A 75 8.62 25.54 5.10
CA LEU A 75 8.42 24.20 5.67
C LEU A 75 9.23 24.02 6.95
N TYR A 76 10.54 24.28 6.87
CA TYR A 76 11.43 24.10 8.00
C TYR A 76 11.03 24.97 9.20
N LEU A 77 10.71 26.25 8.97
CA LEU A 77 10.31 27.15 10.03
C LEU A 77 8.98 26.73 10.64
N LEU A 78 7.99 26.37 9.82
CA LEU A 78 6.68 25.89 10.31
C LEU A 78 6.85 24.67 11.22
N GLU A 79 7.62 23.67 10.80
CA GLU A 79 7.81 22.42 11.55
C GLU A 79 8.65 22.58 12.81
N THR A 80 9.62 23.51 12.84
CA THR A 80 10.50 23.69 14.00
C THR A 80 10.01 24.72 15.01
N THR A 81 9.00 25.52 14.66
CA THR A 81 8.50 26.61 15.50
C THR A 81 7.00 26.54 15.78
N ASP A 82 6.32 25.49 15.30
CA ASP A 82 4.87 25.33 15.40
C ASP A 82 4.09 26.53 14.82
N GLY A 83 4.66 27.20 13.83
CA GLY A 83 4.07 28.39 13.20
C GLY A 83 4.22 29.70 14.00
N ASP A 84 5.02 29.72 15.08
CA ASP A 84 5.31 30.92 15.86
C ASP A 84 6.27 31.86 15.11
N LEU A 85 5.77 33.05 14.73
CA LEU A 85 6.53 34.04 13.96
C LEU A 85 7.74 34.61 14.72
N ALA A 86 7.66 34.74 16.05
CA ALA A 86 8.76 35.25 16.84
C ALA A 86 9.90 34.23 16.91
N LYS A 87 9.57 32.95 17.18
CA LYS A 87 10.54 31.86 17.13
C LYS A 87 11.13 31.68 15.73
N ALA A 88 10.31 31.81 14.68
CA ALA A 88 10.78 31.73 13.30
C ALA A 88 11.74 32.87 12.95
N ALA A 89 11.45 34.11 13.38
CA ALA A 89 12.34 35.24 13.21
C ALA A 89 13.67 35.05 13.97
N VAL A 90 13.63 34.51 15.19
CA VAL A 90 14.84 34.14 15.96
C VAL A 90 15.64 33.06 15.22
N SER A 91 14.98 32.02 14.69
CA SER A 91 15.64 30.98 13.89
C SER A 91 16.33 31.55 12.64
N LEU A 92 15.71 32.53 11.97
CA LEU A 92 16.28 33.26 10.84
C LEU A 92 17.46 34.15 11.23
N ARG A 93 17.48 34.71 12.45
CA ARG A 93 18.60 35.51 12.99
C ARG A 93 19.81 34.62 13.28
N ASP A 94 19.59 33.50 13.97
CA ASP A 94 20.66 32.70 14.57
C ASP A 94 21.33 31.71 13.60
N ASN A 95 20.70 31.41 12.45
CA ASN A 95 21.16 30.36 11.53
C ASN A 95 21.27 30.87 10.10
N SER A 96 22.24 30.42 9.29
CA SER A 96 22.37 30.87 7.90
C SER A 96 21.13 30.57 7.05
N PHE A 97 20.86 31.42 6.07
CA PHE A 97 19.70 31.29 5.18
C PHE A 97 19.69 29.94 4.45
N LEU A 98 20.85 29.54 3.92
CA LEU A 98 21.03 28.26 3.23
C LEU A 98 20.80 27.05 4.15
N SER A 99 21.15 27.15 5.44
CA SER A 99 20.90 26.05 6.39
C SER A 99 19.42 25.79 6.61
N ARG A 100 18.57 26.82 6.56
CA ARG A 100 17.11 26.67 6.71
C ARG A 100 16.51 26.01 5.47
N SER A 101 16.99 26.38 4.28
CA SER A 101 16.59 25.74 3.03
C SER A 101 17.01 24.27 3.00
N LYS A 102 18.24 23.98 3.42
CA LYS A 102 18.73 22.59 3.57
C LYS A 102 17.89 21.80 4.57
N GLY A 103 17.57 22.36 5.73
CA GLY A 103 16.73 21.70 6.72
C GLY A 103 15.36 21.28 6.18
N GLY A 104 14.72 22.13 5.37
CA GLY A 104 13.49 21.78 4.67
C GLY A 104 13.69 20.65 3.66
N SER A 105 14.81 20.66 2.91
CA SER A 105 15.13 19.58 1.96
C SER A 105 15.35 18.26 2.69
N ASP A 106 16.03 18.28 3.84
CA ASP A 106 16.30 17.08 4.63
C ASP A 106 15.01 16.51 5.26
N MET A 107 14.02 17.36 5.58
CA MET A 107 12.66 16.92 5.96
C MET A 107 11.95 16.19 4.82
N LEU A 108 11.99 16.73 3.60
CA LEU A 108 11.38 16.08 2.45
C LEU A 108 12.07 14.77 2.09
N LYS A 109 13.40 14.70 2.18
CA LYS A 109 14.14 13.45 1.97
C LYS A 109 13.75 12.37 2.97
N ARG A 110 13.62 12.74 4.25
CA ARG A 110 13.10 11.81 5.28
C ARG A 110 11.69 11.34 4.96
N LEU A 111 10.80 12.25 4.55
CA LEU A 111 9.44 11.88 4.12
C LEU A 111 9.46 10.87 2.96
N ILE A 112 10.29 11.13 1.93
CA ILE A 112 10.39 10.29 0.74
C ILE A 112 10.95 8.90 1.09
N ALA A 113 11.88 8.82 2.04
CA ALA A 113 12.45 7.56 2.51
C ALA A 113 11.47 6.70 3.34
N MET A 114 10.36 7.29 3.83
CA MET A 114 9.35 6.52 4.55
C MET A 114 8.53 5.64 3.60
N PRO A 115 8.03 4.48 4.08
CA PRO A 115 7.29 3.53 3.26
C PRO A 115 6.00 4.14 2.69
N GLU A 116 5.68 3.75 1.45
CA GLU A 116 4.47 4.19 0.74
C GLU A 116 3.31 3.21 0.85
N SER A 117 3.62 1.95 1.15
CA SER A 117 2.70 0.82 1.31
C SER A 117 3.03 0.05 2.59
N SER A 118 2.02 -0.55 3.23
CA SER A 118 2.19 -1.50 4.34
C SER A 118 2.46 -2.93 3.87
N ASN A 119 2.46 -3.14 2.54
CA ASN A 119 2.80 -4.42 1.93
C ASN A 119 4.32 -4.65 1.91
N PHE A 120 4.78 -5.74 2.51
CA PHE A 120 6.20 -6.08 2.62
C PHE A 120 6.86 -6.33 1.25
N GLY A 121 6.13 -6.84 0.26
CA GLY A 121 6.64 -7.07 -1.10
C GLY A 121 6.73 -5.82 -1.97
N MET A 122 6.24 -4.66 -1.50
CA MET A 122 6.14 -3.41 -2.27
C MET A 122 7.09 -2.33 -1.76
N ALA A 123 8.32 -2.70 -1.38
CA ALA A 123 9.35 -1.74 -1.00
C ALA A 123 9.55 -0.68 -2.10
N GLY A 124 9.52 0.60 -1.71
CA GLY A 124 9.53 1.73 -2.64
C GLY A 124 10.75 1.74 -3.58
N TYR A 125 10.57 2.28 -4.79
CA TYR A 125 11.64 2.39 -5.79
C TYR A 125 12.67 3.48 -5.43
N ALA A 126 13.90 3.06 -5.13
CA ALA A 126 15.02 3.96 -4.80
C ALA A 126 15.36 4.98 -5.92
N ASP A 127 15.08 4.63 -7.18
CA ASP A 127 15.43 5.46 -8.35
C ASP A 127 14.56 6.73 -8.53
N SER A 128 13.61 6.99 -7.63
CA SER A 128 12.64 8.08 -7.75
C SER A 128 12.92 9.31 -6.87
N GLU A 129 14.02 9.34 -6.09
CA GLU A 129 14.26 10.38 -5.08
C GLU A 129 14.28 11.80 -5.68
N THR A 130 15.03 12.02 -6.78
CA THR A 130 15.17 13.36 -7.39
C THR A 130 13.85 13.88 -7.97
N PRO A 131 13.10 13.12 -8.78
CA PRO A 131 11.76 13.50 -9.23
C PRO A 131 10.77 13.76 -8.07
N LEU A 132 10.78 12.93 -7.02
CA LEU A 132 9.91 13.12 -5.87
C LEU A 132 10.25 14.39 -5.09
N LEU A 133 11.54 14.65 -4.83
CA LEU A 133 11.99 15.87 -4.18
C LEU A 133 11.62 17.11 -5.03
N ALA A 134 11.70 16.99 -6.36
CA ALA A 134 11.26 18.02 -7.28
C ALA A 134 9.74 18.26 -7.23
N ALA A 135 8.92 17.25 -6.97
CA ALA A 135 7.49 17.44 -6.78
C ALA A 135 7.20 18.07 -5.40
N TRP A 136 7.74 17.48 -4.34
CA TRP A 136 7.45 17.83 -2.96
C TRP A 136 7.94 19.20 -2.54
N SER A 137 9.05 19.70 -3.09
CA SER A 137 9.54 21.05 -2.72
C SER A 137 8.69 22.20 -3.27
N LEU A 138 7.61 21.90 -4.01
CA LEU A 138 6.60 22.85 -4.46
C LEU A 138 5.20 22.57 -3.85
N ARG A 139 5.07 21.55 -2.99
CA ARG A 139 3.82 21.24 -2.29
C ARG A 139 3.61 22.15 -1.08
N SER A 140 2.37 22.23 -0.62
CA SER A 140 2.03 23.01 0.56
C SER A 140 2.47 22.30 1.84
N HIS A 141 2.55 23.06 2.94
CA HIS A 141 2.78 22.49 4.27
C HIS A 141 1.67 21.52 4.70
N ALA A 142 0.43 21.80 4.31
CA ALA A 142 -0.70 20.91 4.59
C ALA A 142 -0.54 19.56 3.88
N ASP A 143 -0.14 19.56 2.61
CA ASP A 143 0.15 18.33 1.85
C ASP A 143 1.29 17.54 2.50
N TYR A 144 2.37 18.23 2.91
CA TYR A 144 3.50 17.60 3.61
C TYR A 144 3.04 16.92 4.90
N ARG A 145 2.26 17.61 5.74
CA ARG A 145 1.79 17.05 7.02
C ARG A 145 0.82 15.88 6.81
N ALA A 146 -0.06 15.97 5.82
CA ALA A 146 -0.97 14.88 5.48
C ALA A 146 -0.21 13.63 5.04
N GLU A 147 0.79 13.79 4.17
CA GLU A 147 1.60 12.67 3.71
C GLU A 147 2.52 12.12 4.81
N LEU A 148 3.12 12.99 5.64
CA LEU A 148 3.91 12.57 6.78
C LEU A 148 3.07 11.73 7.75
N ALA A 149 1.85 12.16 8.05
CA ALA A 149 0.93 11.41 8.90
C ALA A 149 0.58 10.04 8.28
N ARG A 150 0.27 10.01 6.97
CA ARG A 150 -0.02 8.77 6.24
C ARG A 150 1.14 7.79 6.29
N ARG A 151 2.35 8.22 5.89
CA ARG A 151 3.55 7.36 5.89
C ARG A 151 3.98 6.96 7.30
N SER A 152 3.75 7.81 8.30
CA SER A 152 4.02 7.46 9.71
C SER A 152 3.13 6.32 10.18
N GLN A 153 1.83 6.34 9.85
CA GLN A 153 0.91 5.25 10.18
C GLN A 153 1.33 3.94 9.52
N ILE A 154 1.74 4.00 8.25
CA ILE A 154 2.26 2.83 7.52
C ILE A 154 3.52 2.27 8.19
N ALA A 155 4.50 3.14 8.50
CA ALA A 155 5.72 2.72 9.17
C ALA A 155 5.44 2.08 10.53
N GLN A 156 4.48 2.61 11.31
CA GLN A 156 4.08 2.01 12.57
C GLN A 156 3.35 0.66 12.39
N ALA A 157 2.56 0.49 11.32
CA ALA A 157 1.94 -0.78 10.98
C ALA A 157 2.99 -1.85 10.63
N ILE A 158 3.98 -1.52 9.80
CA ILE A 158 5.09 -2.40 9.45
C ILE A 158 5.86 -2.81 10.72
N ALA A 159 6.27 -1.84 11.54
CA ALA A 159 7.00 -2.13 12.79
C ALA A 159 6.18 -2.99 13.77
N ALA A 160 4.86 -2.79 13.84
CA ALA A 160 3.97 -3.61 14.66
C ALA A 160 3.82 -5.04 14.12
N ALA A 161 3.77 -5.20 12.79
CA ALA A 161 3.73 -6.50 12.14
C ALA A 161 5.03 -7.27 12.33
N GLU A 162 6.19 -6.66 12.08
CA GLU A 162 7.52 -7.26 12.30
C GLU A 162 7.71 -7.68 13.76
N TRP A 163 7.38 -6.79 14.69
CA TRP A 163 7.47 -7.10 16.12
C TRP A 163 6.62 -8.31 16.50
N LEU A 164 5.39 -8.39 15.96
CA LEU A 164 4.47 -9.47 16.24
C LEU A 164 4.91 -10.77 15.57
N ALA A 165 5.36 -10.73 14.31
CA ALA A 165 5.88 -11.87 13.57
C ALA A 165 7.09 -12.50 14.30
N ALA A 166 8.00 -11.66 14.82
CA ALA A 166 9.12 -12.12 15.62
C ALA A 166 8.70 -12.86 16.91
N GLN A 167 7.51 -12.58 17.48
CA GLN A 167 7.00 -13.36 18.62
C GLN A 167 6.57 -14.79 18.24
N TYR A 168 6.42 -15.06 16.95
CA TYR A 168 6.08 -16.35 16.39
C TYR A 168 7.23 -16.95 15.57
N ASP A 169 8.46 -16.45 15.73
CA ASP A 169 9.65 -16.92 14.99
C ASP A 169 9.48 -16.85 13.45
N LEU A 170 8.65 -15.92 12.98
CA LEU A 170 8.40 -15.68 11.56
C LEU A 170 9.34 -14.59 11.05
N ASP A 171 10.16 -14.92 10.05
CA ASP A 171 11.15 -14.00 9.47
C ASP A 171 10.49 -12.94 8.57
N THR A 172 11.07 -11.74 8.55
CA THR A 172 10.64 -10.65 7.66
C THR A 172 10.80 -11.04 6.19
N ASP A 173 11.84 -11.80 5.84
CA ASP A 173 12.06 -12.28 4.46
C ASP A 173 10.88 -13.14 3.96
N GLU A 174 10.21 -13.88 4.85
CA GLU A 174 9.01 -14.65 4.51
C GLU A 174 7.81 -13.74 4.26
N LEU A 175 7.67 -12.66 5.04
CA LEU A 175 6.62 -11.64 4.84
C LEU A 175 6.80 -10.91 3.50
N GLU A 176 8.04 -10.56 3.16
CA GLU A 176 8.40 -9.92 1.90
C GLU A 176 8.14 -10.84 0.71
N THR A 177 8.62 -12.09 0.78
CA THR A 177 8.43 -13.09 -0.28
C THR A 177 6.95 -13.36 -0.53
N ALA A 178 6.15 -13.41 0.53
CA ALA A 178 4.71 -13.64 0.43
C ALA A 178 3.90 -12.37 0.07
N GLY A 179 4.54 -11.20 -0.03
CA GLY A 179 3.85 -9.94 -0.27
C GLY A 179 2.78 -9.65 0.77
N ALA A 180 3.07 -9.92 2.04
CA ALA A 180 2.09 -9.77 3.11
C ALA A 180 1.76 -8.30 3.38
N ASP A 181 0.50 -8.00 3.73
CA ASP A 181 0.13 -6.69 4.28
C ASP A 181 0.36 -6.68 5.80
N ALA A 182 0.99 -5.63 6.33
CA ALA A 182 1.25 -5.50 7.76
C ALA A 182 -0.01 -5.65 8.62
N GLU A 183 -1.14 -5.08 8.20
CA GLU A 183 -2.39 -5.22 8.92
C GLU A 183 -2.92 -6.67 8.92
N ALA A 184 -2.66 -7.44 7.86
CA ALA A 184 -3.05 -8.84 7.79
C ALA A 184 -2.20 -9.71 8.73
N VAL A 185 -0.89 -9.42 8.83
CA VAL A 185 0.02 -10.03 9.80
C VAL A 185 -0.44 -9.72 11.23
N ILE A 186 -0.68 -8.45 11.55
CA ILE A 186 -1.15 -8.03 12.87
C ILE A 186 -2.44 -8.76 13.26
N ARG A 187 -3.43 -8.80 12.35
CA ARG A 187 -4.71 -9.46 12.62
C ARG A 187 -4.56 -10.96 12.84
N THR A 188 -3.72 -11.66 12.06
CA THR A 188 -3.46 -13.09 12.29
C THR A 188 -2.80 -13.32 13.64
N GLY A 189 -1.77 -12.57 14.00
CA GLY A 189 -1.07 -12.77 15.28
C GLY A 189 -1.98 -12.52 16.49
N LEU A 190 -2.83 -11.49 16.45
CA LEU A 190 -3.84 -11.22 17.48
C LEU A 190 -4.91 -12.33 17.53
N LEU A 191 -5.34 -12.83 16.37
CA LEU A 191 -6.31 -13.90 16.27
C LEU A 191 -5.75 -15.22 16.85
N MET A 192 -4.50 -15.56 16.51
CA MET A 192 -3.83 -16.75 17.01
C MET A 192 -3.60 -16.69 18.52
N GLN A 193 -3.28 -15.51 19.06
CA GLN A 193 -3.21 -15.33 20.51
C GLN A 193 -4.55 -15.63 21.20
N ALA A 194 -5.68 -15.32 20.57
CA ALA A 194 -7.01 -15.57 21.12
C ALA A 194 -7.46 -17.04 20.98
N LEU A 195 -7.14 -17.67 19.85
CA LEU A 195 -7.63 -19.01 19.50
C LEU A 195 -6.69 -20.14 19.90
N ASN A 196 -5.38 -19.90 19.88
CA ASN A 196 -4.34 -20.83 20.27
C ASN A 196 -3.18 -20.09 20.99
N PRO A 197 -3.35 -19.67 22.25
CA PRO A 197 -2.33 -18.92 22.99
C PRO A 197 -0.97 -19.61 23.10
N LYS A 198 -0.93 -20.94 22.91
CA LYS A 198 0.31 -21.73 22.96
C LYS A 198 1.13 -21.64 21.68
N ALA A 199 0.53 -21.26 20.54
CA ALA A 199 1.23 -21.14 19.26
C ALA A 199 2.37 -20.13 19.31
N MET A 200 2.15 -18.99 19.97
CA MET A 200 3.17 -17.96 20.15
C MET A 200 4.39 -18.50 20.91
N ALA A 201 4.17 -19.21 22.02
CA ALA A 201 5.26 -19.84 22.78
C ALA A 201 5.98 -20.97 22.02
N ALA A 202 5.35 -21.51 20.97
CA ALA A 202 5.90 -22.55 20.13
C ALA A 202 6.56 -22.00 18.85
N GLY A 203 6.49 -20.69 18.59
CA GLY A 203 6.97 -20.10 17.32
C GLY A 203 6.15 -20.58 16.11
N GLU A 204 4.86 -20.86 16.28
CA GLU A 204 4.03 -21.44 15.23
C GLU A 204 3.12 -20.39 14.59
N TRP A 205 3.47 -19.92 13.39
CA TRP A 205 2.54 -19.18 12.53
C TRP A 205 1.65 -20.14 11.72
N PRO A 206 0.34 -19.89 11.60
CA PRO A 206 -0.55 -20.85 10.95
C PRO A 206 -0.44 -20.82 9.42
N SER A 207 -0.34 -22.01 8.82
CA SER A 207 -0.74 -22.21 7.42
C SER A 207 -2.25 -22.23 7.26
N ALA A 208 -2.75 -22.06 6.04
CA ALA A 208 -4.20 -22.09 5.79
C ALA A 208 -4.88 -23.41 6.22
N PRO A 209 -4.32 -24.60 5.92
CA PRO A 209 -4.89 -25.86 6.40
C PRO A 209 -4.82 -26.01 7.93
N ALA A 210 -3.72 -25.58 8.57
CA ALA A 210 -3.57 -25.65 10.02
C ALA A 210 -4.60 -24.76 10.73
N PHE A 211 -4.80 -23.55 10.21
CA PHE A 211 -5.81 -22.62 10.70
C PHE A 211 -7.23 -23.18 10.53
N GLU A 212 -7.55 -23.77 9.38
CA GLU A 212 -8.86 -24.38 9.13
C GLU A 212 -9.16 -25.51 10.13
N LYS A 213 -8.16 -26.37 10.36
CA LYS A 213 -8.26 -27.46 11.34
C LYS A 213 -8.48 -26.95 12.76
N LEU A 214 -7.75 -25.91 13.17
CA LEU A 214 -7.88 -25.29 14.49
C LEU A 214 -9.31 -24.77 14.71
N VAL A 215 -9.80 -23.92 13.81
CA VAL A 215 -11.13 -23.31 13.96
C VAL A 215 -12.24 -24.35 13.87
N THR A 216 -12.11 -25.36 13.00
CA THR A 216 -13.08 -26.47 12.91
C THR A 216 -13.15 -27.25 14.23
N ALA A 217 -12.01 -27.51 14.87
CA ALA A 217 -11.98 -28.14 16.18
C ALA A 217 -12.64 -27.27 17.27
N LEU A 218 -12.43 -25.95 17.22
CA LEU A 218 -13.07 -25.00 18.15
C LEU A 218 -14.59 -24.92 17.94
N ARG A 219 -15.08 -24.94 16.70
CA ARG A 219 -16.51 -25.03 16.37
C ARG A 219 -17.15 -26.28 16.94
N LYS A 220 -16.51 -27.45 16.76
CA LYS A 220 -16.98 -28.74 17.32
C LYS A 220 -17.07 -28.69 18.85
N LYS A 221 -16.13 -28.00 19.51
CA LYS A 221 -16.12 -27.77 20.96
C LYS A 221 -17.08 -26.66 21.42
N LYS A 222 -17.81 -26.00 20.50
CA LYS A 222 -18.66 -24.85 20.77
C LYS A 222 -17.94 -23.77 21.57
N ALA A 223 -16.69 -23.47 21.17
CA ALA A 223 -15.87 -22.47 21.82
C ALA A 223 -16.60 -21.11 21.88
N THR A 224 -16.54 -20.46 23.04
CA THR A 224 -17.13 -19.14 23.24
C THR A 224 -16.37 -18.09 22.45
N VAL A 225 -17.08 -17.18 21.79
CA VAL A 225 -16.46 -16.04 21.11
C VAL A 225 -15.90 -15.08 22.16
N PRO A 226 -14.60 -14.73 22.10
CA PRO A 226 -14.03 -13.70 22.95
C PRO A 226 -14.72 -12.35 22.75
N THR A 227 -15.02 -11.64 23.85
CA THR A 227 -15.61 -10.30 23.82
C THR A 227 -14.57 -9.18 23.84
N ALA A 228 -13.32 -9.52 24.16
CA ALA A 228 -12.18 -8.61 24.16
C ALA A 228 -10.91 -9.36 23.77
N LEU A 229 -10.02 -8.69 23.05
CA LEU A 229 -8.67 -9.16 22.78
C LEU A 229 -7.71 -8.47 23.73
N ARG A 230 -6.69 -9.22 24.16
CA ARG A 230 -5.59 -8.70 24.96
C ARG A 230 -4.38 -8.54 24.05
N LEU A 231 -3.67 -7.44 24.19
CA LEU A 231 -2.39 -7.29 23.51
C LEU A 231 -1.39 -8.31 24.06
N PRO A 232 -0.42 -8.77 23.23
CA PRO A 232 0.68 -9.61 23.71
C PRO A 232 1.46 -8.95 24.85
N ALA A 233 2.12 -9.76 25.67
CA ALA A 233 3.02 -9.22 26.69
C ALA A 233 4.26 -8.59 26.02
N GLY A 234 4.78 -7.50 26.60
CA GLY A 234 6.02 -6.89 26.12
C GLY A 234 5.87 -5.93 24.92
N VAL A 235 4.65 -5.60 24.49
CA VAL A 235 4.41 -4.65 23.40
C VAL A 235 5.04 -3.28 23.73
N PRO A 236 5.97 -2.77 22.89
CA PRO A 236 6.52 -1.43 23.00
C PRO A 236 5.43 -0.35 23.02
N ALA A 237 5.63 0.74 23.76
CA ALA A 237 4.59 1.74 23.99
C ALA A 237 4.08 2.35 22.68
N GLU A 238 5.00 2.60 21.75
CA GLU A 238 4.78 3.17 20.44
C GLU A 238 3.95 2.28 19.48
N LEU A 239 3.86 0.96 19.73
CA LEU A 239 3.12 0.02 18.89
C LEU A 239 1.72 -0.30 19.41
N ARG A 240 1.41 0.08 20.66
CA ARG A 240 0.16 -0.31 21.33
C ARG A 240 -1.07 0.20 20.60
N ASP A 241 -1.07 1.46 20.18
CA ASP A 241 -2.23 2.08 19.54
C ASP A 241 -2.55 1.40 18.20
N VAL A 242 -1.52 1.03 17.42
CA VAL A 242 -1.70 0.34 16.14
C VAL A 242 -2.24 -1.07 16.33
N LEU A 243 -1.68 -1.86 17.26
CA LEU A 243 -2.21 -3.18 17.57
C LEU A 243 -3.64 -3.11 18.12
N GLN A 244 -3.91 -2.13 19.00
CA GLN A 244 -5.21 -1.91 19.60
C GLN A 244 -6.27 -1.53 18.56
N ALA A 245 -5.90 -0.75 17.54
CA ALA A 245 -6.78 -0.40 16.43
C ALA A 245 -7.23 -1.65 15.63
N GLN A 246 -6.36 -2.65 15.48
CA GLN A 246 -6.71 -3.90 14.79
C GLN A 246 -7.56 -4.86 15.63
N CYS A 247 -7.55 -4.75 16.96
CA CYS A 247 -8.36 -5.62 17.83
C CYS A 247 -9.86 -5.58 17.49
N ALA A 248 -10.40 -4.40 17.17
CA ALA A 248 -11.82 -4.27 16.82
C ALA A 248 -12.19 -5.04 15.54
N ALA A 249 -11.31 -5.01 14.54
CA ALA A 249 -11.50 -5.74 13.28
C ALA A 249 -11.52 -7.26 13.51
N VAL A 250 -10.57 -7.76 14.32
CA VAL A 250 -10.50 -9.20 14.67
C VAL A 250 -11.71 -9.63 15.51
N LEU A 251 -12.13 -8.82 16.49
CA LEU A 251 -13.33 -9.10 17.29
C LEU A 251 -14.59 -9.19 16.44
N ALA A 252 -14.73 -8.33 15.43
CA ALA A 252 -15.86 -8.36 14.50
C ALA A 252 -15.88 -9.61 13.60
N ASP A 253 -14.72 -10.20 13.33
CA ASP A 253 -14.59 -11.39 12.47
C ASP A 253 -14.73 -12.71 13.23
N LEU A 254 -14.40 -12.73 14.53
CA LEU A 254 -14.46 -13.93 15.37
C LEU A 254 -15.82 -14.67 15.35
N PRO A 255 -17.00 -14.00 15.38
CA PRO A 255 -18.28 -14.68 15.20
C PRO A 255 -18.39 -15.44 13.87
N LYS A 256 -17.91 -14.85 12.76
CA LYS A 256 -17.92 -15.51 11.44
C LYS A 256 -17.02 -16.74 11.43
N LEU A 257 -15.90 -16.69 12.17
CA LEU A 257 -14.98 -17.81 12.32
C LEU A 257 -15.54 -18.92 13.22
N LEU A 258 -16.12 -18.61 14.37
CA LEU A 258 -16.45 -19.62 15.39
C LEU A 258 -17.93 -20.06 15.42
N GLN A 259 -18.85 -19.26 14.90
CA GLN A 259 -20.30 -19.51 15.00
C GLN A 259 -20.96 -19.81 13.66
N SER A 260 -20.28 -19.57 12.54
CA SER A 260 -20.81 -19.89 11.21
C SER A 260 -20.95 -21.40 11.01
N THR A 261 -22.07 -21.83 10.44
CA THR A 261 -22.31 -23.20 9.99
C THR A 261 -21.72 -23.46 8.60
N ALA A 262 -21.34 -22.42 7.85
CA ALA A 262 -20.72 -22.57 6.54
C ALA A 262 -19.33 -23.21 6.68
N PRO A 263 -18.92 -24.11 5.75
CA PRO A 263 -17.57 -24.66 5.72
C PRO A 263 -16.51 -23.55 5.75
N LEU A 264 -15.49 -23.71 6.58
CA LEU A 264 -14.48 -22.67 6.76
C LEU A 264 -13.64 -22.46 5.49
N ARG A 265 -13.36 -23.53 4.73
CA ARG A 265 -12.81 -23.47 3.38
C ARG A 265 -13.55 -22.48 2.45
N THR A 266 -14.87 -22.34 2.57
CA THR A 266 -15.65 -21.37 1.78
C THR A 266 -15.36 -19.93 2.19
N LEU A 267 -15.09 -19.68 3.47
CA LEU A 267 -14.75 -18.36 4.00
C LEU A 267 -13.27 -18.01 3.72
N LEU A 268 -12.39 -19.02 3.69
CA LEU A 268 -10.95 -18.90 3.45
C LEU A 268 -10.56 -19.21 2.00
N ARG A 269 -11.50 -19.08 1.06
CA ARG A 269 -11.23 -19.26 -0.38
C ARG A 269 -10.02 -18.43 -0.81
N PRO A 270 -9.15 -18.98 -1.68
CA PRO A 270 -8.10 -18.18 -2.30
C PRO A 270 -8.69 -16.90 -2.87
N MET A 271 -8.00 -15.77 -2.66
CA MET A 271 -8.41 -14.44 -3.15
C MET A 271 -9.74 -13.91 -2.58
N GLY A 272 -10.36 -14.61 -1.62
CA GLY A 272 -11.53 -14.12 -0.93
C GLY A 272 -11.21 -12.90 -0.06
N ALA A 273 -12.05 -11.87 -0.11
CA ALA A 273 -11.87 -10.64 0.68
C ALA A 273 -11.74 -10.90 2.19
N PHE A 274 -12.34 -11.99 2.70
CA PHE A 274 -12.15 -12.39 4.10
C PHE A 274 -10.76 -13.01 4.34
N ARG A 275 -10.28 -13.89 3.44
CA ARG A 275 -8.93 -14.47 3.51
C ARG A 275 -7.86 -13.38 3.48
N ALA A 276 -7.98 -12.39 2.59
CA ALA A 276 -7.03 -11.29 2.45
C ALA A 276 -6.86 -10.44 3.73
N ARG A 277 -7.79 -10.53 4.69
CA ARG A 277 -7.66 -9.84 5.98
C ARG A 277 -6.64 -10.51 6.91
N TYR A 278 -6.22 -11.74 6.64
CA TYR A 278 -5.36 -12.54 7.49
C TYR A 278 -4.19 -13.10 6.69
N PHE A 279 -2.97 -12.90 7.19
CA PHE A 279 -1.79 -13.54 6.62
C PHE A 279 -1.70 -14.99 7.10
N LEU A 280 -1.77 -15.95 6.19
CA LEU A 280 -1.63 -17.38 6.46
C LEU A 280 -0.52 -17.92 5.55
N LEU A 281 0.36 -18.76 6.09
CA LEU A 281 1.44 -19.34 5.30
C LEU A 281 0.88 -20.28 4.21
N ASP A 282 1.49 -20.22 3.04
CA ASP A 282 1.30 -21.23 2.00
C ASP A 282 2.19 -22.43 2.34
N ASP A 283 1.55 -23.57 2.57
CA ASP A 283 2.21 -24.84 2.87
C ASP A 283 1.72 -25.88 1.85
N PRO A 284 2.42 -26.01 0.69
CA PRO A 284 1.99 -26.89 -0.38
C PRO A 284 1.87 -28.35 0.06
N LEU A 285 2.68 -28.79 1.03
CA LEU A 285 2.62 -30.16 1.56
C LEU A 285 1.38 -30.35 2.43
N ALA A 286 1.09 -29.41 3.32
CA ALA A 286 -0.13 -29.45 4.12
C ALA A 286 -1.40 -29.32 3.28
N GLU A 287 -1.35 -28.59 2.15
CA GLU A 287 -2.45 -28.52 1.20
C GLU A 287 -2.69 -29.85 0.49
N VAL A 288 -1.63 -30.53 0.04
CA VAL A 288 -1.73 -31.88 -0.54
C VAL A 288 -2.26 -32.89 0.48
N ASP A 289 -1.78 -32.84 1.73
CA ASP A 289 -2.27 -33.71 2.81
C ASP A 289 -3.72 -33.40 3.20
N SER A 290 -4.12 -32.13 3.15
CA SER A 290 -5.51 -31.71 3.36
C SER A 290 -6.39 -32.22 2.23
N PHE A 291 -5.92 -32.12 0.98
CA PHE A 291 -6.59 -32.64 -0.19
C PHE A 291 -6.79 -34.15 -0.08
N HIS A 292 -5.74 -34.93 0.19
CA HIS A 292 -5.85 -36.38 0.38
C HIS A 292 -6.83 -36.75 1.50
N ARG A 293 -6.77 -36.09 2.66
CA ARG A 293 -7.74 -36.34 3.74
C ARG A 293 -9.16 -35.94 3.38
N SER A 294 -9.34 -34.93 2.52
CA SER A 294 -10.67 -34.57 2.01
C SER A 294 -11.22 -35.62 1.05
N LEU A 295 -10.35 -36.31 0.28
CA LEU A 295 -10.72 -37.46 -0.54
C LEU A 295 -11.15 -38.65 0.33
N ASP A 296 -10.41 -38.91 1.42
CA ASP A 296 -10.72 -39.99 2.37
C ASP A 296 -12.02 -39.74 3.17
N ALA A 297 -12.50 -38.50 3.21
CA ALA A 297 -13.72 -38.08 3.90
C ALA A 297 -14.97 -38.05 3.00
N LEU A 298 -14.83 -38.37 1.70
CA LEU A 298 -15.95 -38.52 0.79
C LEU A 298 -16.69 -39.83 1.12
N GLU A 299 -18.02 -39.76 1.26
CA GLU A 299 -18.85 -40.97 1.33
C GLU A 299 -18.80 -41.70 -0.04
N GLU A 300 -19.07 -43.01 -0.08
CA GLU A 300 -18.85 -43.90 -1.25
C GLU A 300 -19.46 -43.43 -2.59
N ASP A 301 -20.31 -42.40 -2.59
CA ASP A 301 -20.97 -41.81 -3.78
C ASP A 301 -20.46 -40.41 -4.19
N ASP A 302 -19.56 -39.76 -3.42
CA ASP A 302 -19.03 -38.44 -3.79
C ASP A 302 -17.79 -38.55 -4.69
N GLU A 303 -17.88 -38.06 -5.92
CA GLU A 303 -16.78 -38.09 -6.88
C GLU A 303 -15.63 -37.16 -6.43
N PRO A 304 -14.38 -37.64 -6.37
CA PRO A 304 -13.26 -36.86 -5.90
C PRO A 304 -13.04 -35.59 -6.77
N PRO A 305 -12.80 -34.41 -6.17
CA PRO A 305 -12.58 -33.19 -6.91
C PRO A 305 -11.42 -33.35 -7.90
N GLN A 306 -11.72 -33.16 -9.19
CA GLN A 306 -10.74 -33.38 -10.25
C GLN A 306 -9.57 -32.38 -10.13
N PRO A 307 -8.31 -32.87 -10.20
CA PRO A 307 -7.14 -32.00 -10.17
C PRO A 307 -7.04 -31.15 -11.44
N ALA A 308 -6.20 -30.11 -11.41
CA ALA A 308 -5.94 -29.29 -12.58
C ALA A 308 -5.35 -30.15 -13.73
N SER A 309 -5.81 -29.89 -14.95
CA SER A 309 -5.30 -30.59 -16.13
C SER A 309 -3.86 -30.18 -16.47
N LYS A 310 -3.12 -31.02 -17.20
CA LYS A 310 -1.79 -30.65 -17.74
C LYS A 310 -1.81 -29.36 -18.58
N THR A 311 -2.94 -29.10 -19.23
CA THR A 311 -3.16 -27.87 -20.02
C THR A 311 -3.21 -26.63 -19.12
N TRP A 312 -3.80 -26.75 -17.93
CA TRP A 312 -3.80 -25.70 -16.91
C TRP A 312 -2.39 -25.43 -16.41
N THR A 313 -1.70 -26.47 -15.92
CA THR A 313 -0.33 -26.35 -15.39
C THR A 313 0.63 -25.71 -16.40
N LYS A 314 0.51 -26.06 -17.68
CA LYS A 314 1.31 -25.47 -18.75
C LYS A 314 0.94 -24.00 -19.03
N ALA A 315 -0.33 -23.64 -18.91
CA ALA A 315 -0.81 -22.29 -19.18
C ALA A 315 -0.48 -21.32 -18.05
N THR A 316 -0.53 -21.78 -16.80
CA THR A 316 -0.18 -20.98 -15.61
C THR A 316 1.32 -20.93 -15.37
N ALA A 317 2.07 -21.94 -15.85
CA ALA A 317 3.51 -22.07 -15.60
C ALA A 317 3.86 -22.01 -14.09
N GLY A 318 2.95 -22.47 -13.23
CA GLY A 318 3.08 -22.43 -11.77
C GLY A 318 2.66 -21.11 -11.11
N ASN A 319 2.24 -20.10 -11.87
CA ASN A 319 1.74 -18.85 -11.30
C ASN A 319 0.26 -19.00 -10.90
N GLU A 320 -0.04 -18.75 -9.63
CA GLU A 320 -1.39 -18.85 -9.08
C GLU A 320 -1.89 -17.51 -8.50
N ASP A 321 -1.09 -16.45 -8.59
CA ASP A 321 -1.47 -15.11 -8.16
C ASP A 321 -2.50 -14.47 -9.10
N GLU A 322 -3.28 -13.54 -8.54
CA GLU A 322 -4.37 -12.83 -9.21
C GLU A 322 -3.94 -12.18 -10.52
N HIS A 323 -2.84 -11.44 -10.51
CA HIS A 323 -2.40 -10.63 -11.64
C HIS A 323 -1.94 -11.52 -12.79
N SER A 324 -1.21 -12.60 -12.50
CA SER A 324 -0.77 -13.58 -13.50
C SER A 324 -1.96 -14.35 -14.10
N LEU A 325 -2.94 -14.74 -13.28
CA LEU A 325 -4.14 -15.43 -13.74
C LEU A 325 -5.04 -14.52 -14.58
N LEU A 326 -5.29 -13.28 -14.15
CA LEU A 326 -6.02 -12.29 -14.93
C LEU A 326 -5.32 -11.99 -16.26
N THR A 327 -3.98 -11.95 -16.28
CA THR A 327 -3.20 -11.80 -17.51
C THR A 327 -3.45 -12.96 -18.48
N LEU A 328 -3.45 -14.19 -17.97
CA LEU A 328 -3.74 -15.39 -18.75
C LEU A 328 -5.17 -15.39 -19.28
N PHE A 329 -6.15 -15.08 -18.42
CA PHE A 329 -7.57 -15.04 -18.80
C PHE A 329 -7.84 -13.95 -19.84
N LEU A 330 -7.24 -12.77 -19.68
CA LEU A 330 -7.35 -11.70 -20.66
C LEU A 330 -6.73 -12.10 -22.00
N CYS A 331 -5.57 -12.78 -21.99
CA CYS A 331 -4.99 -13.31 -23.22
C CYS A 331 -5.91 -14.33 -23.92
N LEU A 332 -6.53 -15.24 -23.15
CA LEU A 332 -7.50 -16.20 -23.67
C LEU A 332 -8.73 -15.50 -24.27
N ALA A 333 -9.32 -14.55 -23.55
CA ALA A 333 -10.49 -13.81 -23.97
C ALA A 333 -10.25 -12.89 -25.18
N ALA A 334 -9.01 -12.43 -25.37
CA ALA A 334 -8.59 -11.66 -26.55
C ALA A 334 -8.11 -12.56 -27.71
N GLY A 335 -8.12 -13.89 -27.55
CA GLY A 335 -7.58 -14.85 -28.51
C GLY A 335 -6.08 -14.68 -28.77
N ALA A 336 -5.33 -14.15 -27.81
CA ALA A 336 -3.89 -13.96 -27.86
C ALA A 336 -3.15 -15.19 -27.28
N PRO A 337 -1.83 -15.32 -27.52
CA PRO A 337 -1.05 -16.40 -26.93
C PRO A 337 -1.17 -16.40 -25.40
N LYS A 338 -1.36 -17.58 -24.80
CA LYS A 338 -1.47 -17.79 -23.35
C LYS A 338 -0.18 -17.35 -22.67
N LYS A 339 -0.26 -16.31 -21.84
CA LYS A 339 0.85 -15.77 -21.06
C LYS A 339 0.36 -15.36 -19.69
N THR A 340 1.20 -15.56 -18.68
CA THR A 340 0.99 -15.03 -17.32
C THR A 340 1.75 -13.73 -17.09
N LEU A 341 2.53 -13.27 -18.06
CA LEU A 341 3.34 -12.05 -17.99
C LEU A 341 3.29 -11.31 -19.33
N LEU A 342 3.13 -9.98 -19.27
CA LEU A 342 3.19 -9.10 -20.44
C LEU A 342 4.30 -8.06 -20.28
N THR A 343 5.00 -7.77 -21.38
CA THR A 343 5.75 -6.51 -21.48
C THR A 343 4.79 -5.37 -21.82
N GLU A 344 5.15 -4.12 -21.54
CA GLU A 344 4.34 -2.96 -21.95
C GLU A 344 3.97 -2.98 -23.44
N LYS A 345 4.93 -3.35 -24.30
CA LYS A 345 4.70 -3.51 -25.74
C LYS A 345 3.65 -4.58 -26.06
N THR A 346 3.67 -5.69 -25.31
CA THR A 346 2.70 -6.79 -25.48
C THR A 346 1.33 -6.40 -24.94
N ALA A 347 1.26 -5.72 -23.79
CA ALA A 347 0.04 -5.17 -23.22
C ALA A 347 -0.64 -4.18 -24.19
N ALA A 348 0.12 -3.25 -24.76
CA ALA A 348 -0.40 -2.32 -25.77
C ALA A 348 -0.89 -3.06 -27.03
N SER A 349 -0.21 -4.12 -27.44
CA SER A 349 -0.65 -4.96 -28.57
C SER A 349 -1.92 -5.73 -28.25
N LEU A 350 -2.09 -6.18 -27.01
CA LEU A 350 -3.28 -6.87 -26.53
C LEU A 350 -4.50 -5.95 -26.52
N VAL A 351 -4.36 -4.72 -26.01
CA VAL A 351 -5.43 -3.70 -26.03
C VAL A 351 -5.86 -3.40 -27.47
N ARG A 352 -4.90 -3.19 -28.40
CA ARG A 352 -5.23 -2.99 -29.83
C ARG A 352 -6.00 -4.16 -30.41
N LYS A 353 -5.66 -5.39 -30.03
CA LYS A 353 -6.36 -6.59 -30.49
C LYS A 353 -7.79 -6.63 -29.95
N ILE A 354 -7.98 -6.36 -28.65
CA ILE A 354 -9.30 -6.30 -28.02
C ILE A 354 -10.19 -5.27 -28.73
N ARG A 355 -9.68 -4.07 -29.01
CA ARG A 355 -10.45 -3.02 -29.71
C ARG A 355 -10.76 -3.36 -31.17
N LYS A 356 -9.88 -4.12 -31.83
CA LYS A 356 -10.07 -4.54 -33.23
C LYS A 356 -11.03 -5.72 -33.38
N SER A 357 -10.94 -6.70 -32.49
CA SER A 357 -11.57 -8.02 -32.65
C SER A 357 -12.62 -8.33 -31.59
N GLY A 358 -12.81 -7.44 -30.62
CA GLY A 358 -13.67 -7.65 -29.46
C GLY A 358 -12.99 -8.46 -28.35
N LEU A 359 -13.53 -8.32 -27.14
CA LEU A 359 -13.21 -9.19 -26.00
C LEU A 359 -14.26 -10.31 -25.95
N GLN A 360 -13.83 -11.57 -25.79
CA GLN A 360 -14.71 -12.74 -25.66
C GLN A 360 -14.52 -13.40 -24.29
N PRO A 361 -15.17 -12.90 -23.23
CA PRO A 361 -15.00 -13.40 -21.88
C PRO A 361 -15.26 -14.90 -21.70
N GLU A 362 -16.17 -15.46 -22.51
CA GLU A 362 -16.53 -16.88 -22.44
C GLU A 362 -15.35 -17.81 -22.73
N LEU A 363 -14.38 -17.42 -23.56
CA LEU A 363 -13.23 -18.27 -23.87
C LEU A 363 -12.36 -18.54 -22.63
N ALA A 364 -12.23 -17.57 -21.74
CA ALA A 364 -11.53 -17.76 -20.47
C ALA A 364 -12.38 -18.55 -19.47
N ALA A 365 -13.69 -18.29 -19.42
CA ALA A 365 -14.61 -19.04 -18.55
C ALA A 365 -14.68 -20.53 -18.93
N ASP A 366 -14.76 -20.85 -20.23
CA ASP A 366 -14.71 -22.21 -20.75
C ASP A 366 -13.37 -22.88 -20.44
N PHE A 367 -12.26 -22.15 -20.57
CA PHE A 367 -10.94 -22.65 -20.22
C PHE A 367 -10.84 -23.00 -18.74
N ILE A 368 -11.35 -22.15 -17.85
CA ILE A 368 -11.38 -22.40 -16.40
C ILE A 368 -12.21 -23.66 -16.10
N ARG A 369 -13.45 -23.72 -16.60
CA ARG A 369 -14.34 -24.88 -16.40
C ARG A 369 -13.75 -26.20 -16.91
N SER A 370 -12.99 -26.15 -17.99
CA SER A 370 -12.46 -27.35 -18.65
C SER A 370 -11.12 -27.82 -18.08
N HIS A 371 -10.37 -26.94 -17.41
CA HIS A 371 -8.96 -27.22 -17.14
C HIS A 371 -8.50 -26.93 -15.71
N ALA A 372 -9.12 -26.01 -14.99
CA ALA A 372 -8.75 -25.72 -13.60
C ALA A 372 -9.19 -26.85 -12.67
N ALA A 373 -8.51 -27.00 -11.53
CA ALA A 373 -8.93 -27.95 -10.51
C ALA A 373 -10.35 -27.63 -10.03
N ALA A 374 -11.20 -28.65 -9.92
CA ALA A 374 -12.61 -28.48 -9.58
C ALA A 374 -12.82 -27.67 -8.30
N ALA A 375 -11.90 -27.82 -7.34
CA ALA A 375 -11.83 -27.07 -6.09
C ALA A 375 -11.78 -25.54 -6.25
N PHE A 376 -11.22 -25.03 -7.35
CA PHE A 376 -10.93 -23.60 -7.54
C PHE A 376 -11.66 -23.00 -8.76
N GLN A 377 -12.35 -23.81 -9.56
CA GLN A 377 -13.05 -23.36 -10.77
C GLN A 377 -13.99 -22.20 -10.50
N GLN A 378 -14.81 -22.29 -9.46
CA GLN A 378 -15.79 -21.26 -9.14
C GLN A 378 -15.13 -19.94 -8.73
N ASP A 379 -13.98 -20.00 -8.05
CA ASP A 379 -13.25 -18.83 -7.59
C ASP A 379 -12.56 -18.12 -8.75
N TYR A 380 -11.93 -18.87 -9.66
CA TYR A 380 -11.35 -18.32 -10.89
C TYR A 380 -12.42 -17.73 -11.82
N LEU A 381 -13.61 -18.34 -11.89
CA LEU A 381 -14.74 -17.78 -12.63
C LEU A 381 -15.22 -16.46 -12.01
N ALA A 382 -15.33 -16.40 -10.68
CA ALA A 382 -15.72 -15.19 -9.98
C ALA A 382 -14.71 -14.06 -10.20
N LEU A 383 -13.41 -14.35 -10.03
CA LEU A 383 -12.31 -13.45 -10.33
C LEU A 383 -12.42 -12.88 -11.75
N TRP A 384 -12.53 -13.77 -12.74
CA TRP A 384 -12.60 -13.36 -14.14
C TRP A 384 -13.85 -12.50 -14.42
N SER A 385 -14.99 -12.88 -13.85
CA SER A 385 -16.23 -12.12 -14.04
C SER A 385 -16.18 -10.72 -13.43
N GLY A 386 -15.58 -10.56 -12.24
CA GLY A 386 -15.39 -9.27 -11.58
C GLY A 386 -14.47 -8.36 -12.39
N PHE A 387 -13.32 -8.88 -12.81
CA PHE A 387 -12.41 -8.13 -13.69
C PHE A 387 -13.10 -7.68 -14.98
N VAL A 388 -13.85 -8.56 -15.66
CA VAL A 388 -14.55 -8.21 -16.91
C VAL A 388 -15.58 -7.12 -16.67
N GLN A 389 -16.35 -7.21 -15.59
CA GLN A 389 -17.37 -6.23 -15.24
C GLN A 389 -16.80 -4.81 -15.12
N ASP A 390 -15.62 -4.68 -14.50
CA ASP A 390 -14.99 -3.38 -14.24
C ASP A 390 -14.10 -2.90 -15.38
N ALA A 391 -13.41 -3.83 -16.06
CA ALA A 391 -12.37 -3.51 -17.04
C ALA A 391 -12.89 -3.39 -18.49
N GLN A 392 -13.99 -4.06 -18.84
CA GLN A 392 -14.40 -4.21 -20.25
C GLN A 392 -14.69 -2.88 -20.95
N ALA A 393 -15.33 -1.94 -20.26
CA ALA A 393 -15.63 -0.62 -20.84
C ALA A 393 -14.35 0.16 -21.17
N THR A 394 -13.35 0.13 -20.28
CA THR A 394 -12.06 0.80 -20.47
C THR A 394 -11.24 0.15 -21.57
N LEU A 395 -11.20 -1.18 -21.61
CA LEU A 395 -10.41 -1.93 -22.59
C LEU A 395 -10.96 -1.82 -24.01
N THR A 396 -12.30 -1.76 -24.17
CA THR A 396 -12.96 -1.67 -25.48
C THR A 396 -13.20 -0.23 -25.96
N SER A 397 -12.99 0.78 -25.11
CA SER A 397 -13.20 2.19 -25.44
C SER A 397 -12.39 2.65 -26.66
N ASP A 398 -13.07 3.27 -27.62
CA ASP A 398 -12.49 3.92 -28.79
C ASP A 398 -12.11 5.40 -28.53
N ARG A 399 -12.48 5.94 -27.37
CA ARG A 399 -12.26 7.35 -26.98
C ARG A 399 -10.85 7.63 -26.47
N ASP A 400 -10.16 6.59 -26.00
CA ASP A 400 -8.78 6.67 -25.50
C ASP A 400 -7.79 6.30 -26.61
N TYR A 401 -7.52 7.23 -27.53
CA TYR A 401 -6.66 6.99 -28.69
C TYR A 401 -5.21 6.62 -28.33
N GLN A 402 -4.72 7.08 -27.19
CA GLN A 402 -3.34 6.82 -26.73
C GLN A 402 -3.25 5.56 -25.84
N MET A 403 -4.38 4.91 -25.53
CA MET A 403 -4.47 3.72 -24.67
C MET A 403 -3.96 3.96 -23.24
N HIS A 404 -3.93 5.22 -22.77
CA HIS A 404 -3.37 5.54 -21.45
C HIS A 404 -4.17 4.89 -20.32
N ASP A 405 -5.50 4.98 -20.40
CA ASP A 405 -6.38 4.44 -19.35
C ASP A 405 -6.38 2.92 -19.40
N ALA A 406 -6.40 2.35 -20.60
CA ALA A 406 -6.33 0.90 -20.78
C ALA A 406 -4.98 0.33 -20.29
N LEU A 407 -3.86 1.00 -20.55
CA LEU A 407 -2.55 0.54 -20.08
C LEU A 407 -2.36 0.75 -18.58
N ALA A 408 -2.87 1.84 -18.01
CA ALA A 408 -2.87 2.06 -16.56
C ALA A 408 -3.68 0.97 -15.84
N LEU A 409 -4.85 0.61 -16.39
CA LEU A 409 -5.65 -0.50 -15.90
C LEU A 409 -4.87 -1.82 -15.93
N LEU A 410 -4.24 -2.15 -17.05
CA LEU A 410 -3.46 -3.40 -17.15
C LEU A 410 -2.26 -3.42 -16.21
N ARG A 411 -1.58 -2.29 -15.96
CA ARG A 411 -0.49 -2.24 -14.97
C ARG A 411 -0.99 -2.44 -13.54
N ARG A 412 -2.26 -2.09 -13.27
CA ARG A 412 -2.87 -2.22 -11.95
C ARG A 412 -3.41 -3.62 -11.69
N GLU A 413 -4.03 -4.23 -12.68
CA GLU A 413 -4.82 -5.48 -12.50
C GLU A 413 -4.16 -6.72 -13.13
N CYS A 414 -3.13 -6.53 -13.97
CA CYS A 414 -2.45 -7.62 -14.67
C CYS A 414 -0.94 -7.56 -14.40
N HIS A 415 -0.26 -8.68 -14.67
CA HIS A 415 1.17 -8.81 -14.51
C HIS A 415 1.88 -8.22 -15.74
N VAL A 416 2.14 -6.92 -15.67
CA VAL A 416 2.82 -6.15 -16.72
C VAL A 416 4.17 -5.65 -16.22
N VAL A 417 5.25 -6.03 -16.91
CA VAL A 417 6.60 -5.52 -16.67
C VAL A 417 6.94 -4.39 -17.64
N GLY A 418 7.43 -3.29 -17.07
CA GLY A 418 7.87 -2.07 -17.75
C GLY A 418 9.38 -1.98 -17.87
#